data_AF-A0A536T5M2-F1
#
_entry.id   AF-A0A536T5M2-F1
#
_cell.length_a   1.000
_cell.length_b   1.000
_cell.length_c   1.000
_cell.angle_alpha   90.00
_cell.angle_beta   90.00
_cell.angle_gamma   90.00
#
_symmetry.space_group_name_H-M   'P 1'
#
loop_
_entity.id
_entity.type
_entity.pdbx_description
1 polymer ?
#
loop_
_entity_poly.entity_id
_entity_poly.type
_entity_poly.pdbx_seq_one_letter_code
_entity_poly.pdbx_strand_id
1 'polypeptide(L)' 'YTWSIEPRTGARELVTVRFTPRGAAAEVSVVHERILDAVTRERHRAGWNGCFDRLQAYAGGGANSIA' A
#
# COMPACT_ATOMS: atom_id res chain seq x y z
N TYR A 1 10.64 -2.69 -1.43
CA TYR A 1 11.09 -1.44 -0.78
C TYR A 1 10.44 -1.38 0.60
N THR A 2 11.12 -0.84 1.61
CA THR A 2 10.63 -0.77 3.00
C THR A 2 10.79 0.65 3.51
N TRP A 3 9.72 1.24 4.06
CA TRP A 3 9.72 2.59 4.60
C TRP A 3 9.36 2.58 6.09
N SER A 4 9.92 3.54 6.84
CA SER A 4 9.70 3.73 8.28
C SER A 4 9.09 5.11 8.49
N ILE A 5 7.95 5.18 9.17
CA ILE A 5 7.29 6.43 9.57
C ILE A 5 7.48 6.58 11.08
N GLU A 6 8.18 7.62 11.55
CA GLU A 6 8.46 7.80 12.98
C GLU A 6 7.28 8.38 13.76
N PRO A 7 7.09 7.89 15.00
CA PRO A 7 6.97 8.79 16.13
C PRO A 7 8.12 8.59 17.12
N ARG A 8 8.64 9.70 17.65
CA ARG A 8 9.49 9.73 18.86
C ARG A 8 8.76 8.94 19.97
N THR A 9 9.40 7.88 20.46
CA THR A 9 8.98 7.02 21.58
C THR A 9 7.68 6.22 21.36
N GLY A 10 7.78 5.05 20.73
CA GLY A 10 6.68 4.09 20.55
C GLY A 10 7.07 3.02 19.54
N ALA A 11 6.52 1.80 19.63
CA ALA A 11 6.80 0.74 18.68
C ALA A 11 6.54 1.25 17.24
N ARG A 12 7.59 1.30 16.41
CA ARG A 12 7.48 1.76 15.02
C ARG A 12 6.69 0.72 14.22
N GLU A 13 5.56 1.13 13.66
CA GLU A 13 4.85 0.35 12.64
C GLU A 13 5.77 0.10 11.44
N LEU A 14 5.63 -1.05 10.78
CA LEU A 14 6.47 -1.45 9.66
C LEU A 14 5.59 -1.79 8.45
N VAL A 15 5.87 -1.14 7.33
CA VAL A 15 5.21 -1.41 6.05
C VAL A 15 6.21 -2.05 5.08
N THR A 16 5.87 -3.24 4.62
CA THR A 16 6.59 -3.92 3.54
C THR A 16 5.74 -3.93 2.29
N VAL A 17 6.28 -3.38 1.19
CA VAL A 17 5.65 -3.43 -0.13
C VAL A 17 6.47 -4.32 -1.05
N ARG A 18 5.80 -5.33 -1.60
CA ARG A 18 6.37 -6.27 -2.56
C ARG A 18 5.64 -6.15 -3.89
N PHE A 19 6.43 -6.06 -4.95
CA PHE A 19 5.99 -6.10 -6.34
C PHE A 19 6.47 -7.42 -6.94
N THR A 20 5.54 -8.23 -7.42
CA THR A 20 5.82 -9.51 -8.06
C THR A 20 5.40 -9.42 -9.53
N PRO A 21 6.34 -9.55 -10.49
CA PRO A 21 5.99 -9.53 -11.91
C PRO A 21 4.98 -10.63 -12.26
N ARG A 22 3.97 -10.27 -13.04
CA ARG A 22 2.91 -11.16 -13.57
C ARG A 22 2.69 -10.86 -15.06
N GLY A 23 3.67 -11.23 -15.89
CA GLY A 23 3.65 -10.93 -17.32
C GLY A 23 3.69 -9.41 -17.58
N ALA A 24 2.66 -8.88 -18.24
CA ALA A 24 2.52 -7.45 -18.50
C ALA A 24 2.00 -6.63 -17.29
N ALA A 25 1.71 -7.29 -16.16
CA ALA A 25 1.24 -6.65 -14.94
C ALA A 25 2.20 -6.92 -13.77
N ALA A 26 1.96 -6.26 -12.64
CA ALA A 26 2.59 -6.57 -11.37
C ALA A 26 1.53 -6.84 -10.31
N GLU A 27 1.70 -7.93 -9.58
CA GLU A 27 0.99 -8.15 -8.33
C GLU A 27 1.66 -7.30 -7.25
N VAL A 28 0.88 -6.48 -6.56
CA VAL A 28 1.37 -5.63 -5.47
C VAL A 28 0.77 -6.12 -4.17
N SER A 29 1.62 -6.49 -3.21
CA SER A 29 1.19 -6.89 -1.88
C SER A 29 1.80 -5.96 -0.83
N VAL A 30 0.98 -5.49 0.11
CA VAL A 30 1.40 -4.68 1.25
C VAL A 30 1.16 -5.46 2.53
N VAL A 31 2.19 -5.53 3.37
CA VAL A 31 2.10 -6.03 4.74
C VAL A 31 2.34 -4.85 5.67
N HIS A 32 1.35 -4.53 6.50
CA HIS A 32 1.47 -3.51 7.54
C HIS A 32 1.39 -4.18 8.91
N GLU A 33 2.49 -4.14 9.64
CA GLU A 33 2.70 -4.90 10.88
C GLU A 33 3.21 -4.02 12.02
N ARG A 34 3.29 -4.59 13.23
CA ARG A 34 3.60 -3.89 14.50
C ARG A 34 2.56 -2.83 14.87
N ILE A 35 1.33 -3.03 14.41
CA ILE A 35 0.18 -2.15 14.71
C ILE A 35 -0.31 -2.45 16.13
N LEU A 36 -0.47 -1.40 16.93
CA LEU A 36 -0.71 -1.49 18.38
C LEU A 36 -2.06 -2.14 18.73
N ASP A 37 -3.10 -1.83 17.96
CA ASP A 37 -4.46 -2.26 18.27
C ASP A 37 -5.30 -2.59 17.01
N ALA A 38 -6.39 -3.32 17.22
CA ALA A 38 -7.25 -3.80 16.15
C ALA A 38 -8.02 -2.68 15.42
N VAL A 39 -8.34 -1.58 16.08
CA VAL A 39 -9.05 -0.45 15.47
C VAL A 39 -8.12 0.29 14.50
N THR A 40 -6.88 0.53 14.93
CA THR A 40 -5.83 1.12 14.09
C THR A 40 -5.52 0.21 12.90
N ARG A 41 -5.41 -1.11 13.12
CA ARG A 41 -5.25 -2.10 12.03
C ARG A 41 -6.36 -2.02 11.00
N GLU A 42 -7.61 -1.92 11.45
CA GLU A 42 -8.77 -1.85 10.55
C GLU A 42 -8.80 -0.54 9.75
N ARG A 43 -8.45 0.59 10.38
CA ARG A 43 -8.28 1.87 9.70
C ARG A 43 -7.19 1.81 8.62
N HIS A 44 -6.05 1.18 8.91
CA HIS A 44 -5.01 0.96 7.92
C HIS A 44 -5.46 0.05 6.78
N ARG A 45 -6.20 -1.03 7.08
CA ARG A 45 -6.76 -1.92 6.07
C ARG A 45 -7.67 -1.16 5.10
N ALA A 46 -8.59 -0.35 5.63
CA ALA A 46 -9.48 0.48 4.82
C ALA A 46 -8.69 1.51 3.98
N GLY A 47 -7.68 2.16 4.57
CA GLY A 47 -6.81 3.10 3.88
C GLY A 47 -6.02 2.47 2.73
N TRP A 48 -5.48 1.26 2.93
CA TRP A 48 -4.77 0.52 1.89
C TRP A 48 -5.69 0.07 0.76
N ASN A 49 -6.91 -0.39 1.07
CA ASN A 49 -7.90 -0.72 0.03
C ASN A 49 -8.20 0.49 -0.87
N GLY A 50 -8.50 1.65 -0.27
CA GLY A 50 -8.72 2.88 -1.06
C GLY A 50 -7.47 3.41 -1.77
N CYS A 51 -6.27 3.02 -1.33
CA CYS A 51 -5.03 3.26 -2.07
C CYS A 51 -4.94 2.37 -3.31
N PHE A 52 -5.22 1.07 -3.18
CA PHE A 52 -5.22 0.14 -4.31
C PHE A 52 -6.29 0.45 -5.34
N ASP A 53 -7.49 0.85 -4.93
CA ASP A 53 -8.56 1.27 -5.85
C ASP A 53 -8.08 2.44 -6.74
N ARG A 54 -7.44 3.45 -6.13
CA ARG A 54 -6.88 4.61 -6.86
C ARG A 54 -5.67 4.25 -7.70
N LEU A 55 -4.81 3.35 -7.21
CA LEU A 55 -3.66 2.86 -7.98
C LEU A 55 -4.13 2.12 -9.24
N GLN A 56 -5.17 1.31 -9.13
CA GLN A 56 -5.77 0.63 -10.27
C GLN A 56 -6.37 1.63 -11.26
N ALA A 57 -7.08 2.66 -10.79
CA ALA A 57 -7.59 3.72 -11.65
C ALA A 57 -6.48 4.50 -12.36
N TYR A 58 -5.40 4.85 -11.64
CA TYR A 58 -4.24 5.54 -12.20
C TYR A 58 -3.50 4.69 -13.24
N ALA A 59 -3.20 3.43 -12.91
CA ALA A 59 -2.49 2.52 -13.80
C ALA A 59 -3.35 2.11 -15.01
N GLY A 60 -4.67 1.95 -14.83
CA GLY A 60 -5.62 1.67 -15.91
C GLY A 60 -5.91 2.89 -16.80
N GLY A 61 -5.71 4.11 -16.29
CA GLY A 61 -5.89 5.37 -17.01
C GLY A 61 -4.72 5.76 -17.94
N GLY A 62 -3.58 5.07 -17.86
CA GLY A 62 -2.41 5.31 -18.71
C GLY A 62 -2.59 4.94 -20.19
N ALA A 63 -3.74 4.39 -20.58
CA ALA A 63 -4.13 4.12 -21.96
C ALA A 63 -4.96 5.25 -22.60
N ASN A 64 -5.19 6.39 -21.93
CA ASN A 64 -5.79 7.54 -22.57
C ASN A 64 -4.70 8.43 -23.20
N SER A 65 -4.32 8.04 -24.42
CA SER A 65 -3.59 8.85 -25.40
C SER A 65 -4.18 10.25 -25.48
N ILE A 66 -3.36 11.27 -25.24
CA ILE A 66 -3.61 12.60 -25.79
C ILE A 66 -3.45 12.50 -27.31
N ALA A 67 -4.57 12.63 -28.01
CA ALA A 67 -4.61 13.02 -29.42
C ALA A 67 -4.72 14.55 -29.49
#